data_AF-K1UAF1-F1
#
_entry.id   AF-K1UAF1-F1
#
_cell.length_a   1.000
_cell.length_b   1.000
_cell.length_c   1.000
_cell.angle_alpha   90.00
_cell.angle_beta   90.00
_cell.angle_gamma   90.00
#
_symmetry.space_group_name_H-M   'P 1'
#
loop_
_entity.id
_entity.type
_entity.pdbx_description
1 polymer ?
#
loop_
_entity_poly.entity_id
_entity_poly.type
_entity_poly.pdbx_seq_one_letter_code
_entity_poly.pdbx_strand_id
1 'polypeptide(L)'
;MNEMIKAERNKICSRKQTRMLFLAGVVLIVAYFFFFQFNYQNVFYDYDLEKMALASGFTAIEQRKEVAEIFEGKLSQNTLLTMQEKIDQAKQATVGQDENSAFSAVHVYRDQAAILEYLTNSDGSFKSLETAYPNSPTVTLGYCDGWDKLLSGMGSILSIMICLIVVITLSPVFSEEYALHTDSIIYSARYGRTKLTTSKIIAALEVVIGTYLLYLLLNLVLYGCTYGLQGWNVSIQSSLHYASSIYNLTFLQMFFISVILNIFGIVALTTITLFLSAQMSSPVTALITSCVICFLPVVFDFNDSLPVLQKMQEICPIFMLHTNGIFSDMKTYFGMSQPVFMIILNVGLIFVFYRLTKNISKKHQVTG
;
A
#
# COMPACT_ATOMS: atom_id res chain seq x y z
N MET A 1 -1.74 7.66 -34.13
CA MET A 1 -1.84 6.85 -32.90
C MET A 1 -2.02 7.77 -31.70
N ASN A 2 -1.16 8.77 -31.54
CA ASN A 2 -1.25 9.78 -30.48
C ASN A 2 -2.62 10.47 -30.42
N GLU A 3 -3.21 10.86 -31.55
CA GLU A 3 -4.56 11.45 -31.56
C GLU A 3 -5.65 10.48 -31.07
N MET A 4 -5.55 9.18 -31.36
CA MET A 4 -6.48 8.17 -30.85
C MET A 4 -6.32 7.99 -29.34
N ILE A 5 -5.07 7.96 -28.84
CA ILE A 5 -4.77 7.89 -27.41
C ILE A 5 -5.35 9.12 -26.70
N LYS A 6 -5.11 10.32 -27.25
CA LYS A 6 -5.63 11.59 -26.71
C LYS A 6 -7.15 11.61 -26.67
N ALA A 7 -7.82 11.14 -27.72
CA ALA A 7 -9.28 11.07 -27.78
C ALA A 7 -9.85 10.09 -26.73
N GLU A 8 -9.29 8.89 -26.61
CA GLU A 8 -9.72 7.91 -25.61
C GLU A 8 -9.42 8.38 -24.18
N ARG A 9 -8.26 9.01 -23.94
CA ARG A 9 -7.94 9.60 -22.64
C ARG A 9 -8.96 10.67 -22.25
N ASN A 10 -9.26 11.58 -23.17
CA ASN A 10 -10.26 12.64 -22.93
C ASN A 10 -11.66 12.03 -22.70
N LYS A 11 -12.03 10.99 -23.45
CA LYS A 11 -13.29 10.24 -23.24
C LYS A 11 -13.35 9.70 -21.82
N ILE A 12 -12.32 8.98 -21.38
CA ILE A 12 -12.22 8.42 -20.02
C ILE A 12 -12.31 9.53 -18.95
N CYS A 13 -11.49 10.58 -19.04
CA CYS A 13 -11.46 11.66 -18.04
C CYS A 13 -12.74 12.51 -18.00
N SER A 14 -13.44 12.65 -19.12
CA SER A 14 -14.67 13.44 -19.20
C SER A 14 -15.89 12.75 -18.58
N ARG A 15 -15.84 11.44 -18.34
CA ARG A 15 -16.92 10.68 -17.72
C ARG A 15 -17.23 11.24 -16.33
N LYS A 16 -18.51 11.53 -16.08
CA LYS A 16 -18.98 12.06 -14.79
C LYS A 16 -18.54 11.18 -13.62
N GLN A 17 -18.62 9.85 -13.78
CA GLN A 17 -18.21 8.86 -12.77
C GLN A 17 -16.72 9.00 -12.41
N THR A 18 -15.84 9.07 -13.41
CA THR A 18 -14.39 9.20 -13.21
C THR A 18 -14.03 10.47 -12.46
N ARG A 19 -14.62 11.62 -12.82
CA ARG A 19 -14.37 12.89 -12.11
C ARG A 19 -14.90 12.86 -10.67
N MET A 20 -16.11 12.34 -10.46
CA MET A 20 -16.70 12.23 -9.12
C MET A 20 -15.85 11.32 -8.23
N LEU A 21 -15.39 10.19 -8.77
CA LEU A 21 -14.57 9.23 -8.04
C LEU A 21 -13.17 9.79 -7.74
N PHE A 22 -12.59 10.56 -8.67
CA PHE A 22 -11.35 11.29 -8.43
C PHE A 22 -11.49 12.27 -7.25
N LEU A 23 -12.53 13.11 -7.26
CA LEU A 23 -12.79 14.05 -6.19
C LEU A 23 -13.09 13.35 -4.85
N ALA A 24 -13.90 12.29 -4.88
CA ALA A 24 -14.20 11.48 -3.71
C ALA A 24 -12.93 10.86 -3.13
N GLY A 25 -12.03 10.36 -3.97
CA GLY A 25 -10.74 9.82 -3.52
C GLY A 25 -9.85 10.88 -2.88
N VAL A 26 -9.77 12.10 -3.44
CA VAL A 26 -9.07 13.22 -2.78
C VAL A 26 -9.66 13.51 -1.40
N VAL A 27 -10.98 13.65 -1.31
CA VAL A 27 -11.67 13.92 -0.03
C VAL A 27 -11.43 12.81 0.97
N LEU A 28 -11.53 11.54 0.56
CA LEU A 28 -11.33 10.39 1.44
C LEU A 28 -9.88 10.25 1.90
N ILE A 29 -8.89 10.51 1.04
CA ILE A 29 -7.47 10.50 1.42
C ILE A 29 -7.20 11.59 2.47
N VAL A 30 -7.70 12.80 2.24
CA VAL A 30 -7.56 13.92 3.19
C VAL A 30 -8.30 13.64 4.49
N ALA A 31 -9.53 13.17 4.43
CA ALA A 31 -10.32 12.81 5.61
C ALA A 31 -9.65 11.69 6.40
N TYR A 32 -9.21 10.63 5.74
CA TYR A 32 -8.50 9.51 6.38
C TYR A 32 -7.25 10.00 7.11
N PHE A 33 -6.47 10.87 6.47
CA PHE A 33 -5.31 11.48 7.09
C PHE A 33 -5.67 12.27 8.35
N PHE A 34 -6.65 13.17 8.29
CA PHE A 34 -7.03 13.98 9.44
C PHE A 34 -7.64 13.15 10.58
N PHE A 35 -8.55 12.23 10.29
CA PHE A 35 -9.26 11.45 11.31
C PHE A 35 -8.40 10.36 11.95
N PHE A 36 -7.57 9.66 11.17
CA PHE A 36 -6.90 8.45 11.66
C PHE A 36 -5.39 8.62 11.86
N GLN A 37 -4.75 9.60 11.21
CA GLN A 37 -3.30 9.75 11.25
C GLN A 37 -2.90 11.00 12.05
N PHE A 38 -3.42 12.16 11.67
CA PHE A 38 -3.08 13.42 12.33
C PHE A 38 -3.73 13.57 13.71
N ASN A 39 -5.04 13.30 13.81
CA ASN A 39 -5.78 13.45 15.08
C ASN A 39 -5.69 12.21 15.98
N TYR A 40 -4.68 11.36 15.76
CA TYR A 40 -4.39 10.26 16.67
C TYR A 40 -3.92 10.85 18.00
N GLN A 41 -4.64 10.54 19.08
CA GLN A 41 -4.30 10.96 20.43
C GLN A 41 -3.20 10.04 20.97
N ASN A 42 -2.03 10.59 21.26
CA ASN A 42 -1.04 9.90 22.08
C ASN A 42 -1.30 10.31 23.53
N VAL A 43 -1.63 9.33 24.35
CA VAL A 43 -1.66 9.52 25.81
C VAL A 43 -0.29 9.16 26.33
N PHE A 44 0.34 10.05 27.08
CA PHE A 44 1.66 9.83 27.67
C PHE A 44 1.63 10.16 29.15
N TYR A 45 2.56 9.54 29.89
CA TYR A 45 2.76 9.86 31.29
C TYR A 45 3.67 11.07 31.40
N ASP A 46 3.15 12.17 31.90
CA ASP A 46 3.93 13.36 32.23
C ASP A 46 4.60 13.11 33.59
N TYR A 47 5.92 12.91 33.56
CA TYR A 47 6.72 12.65 34.77
C TYR A 47 6.86 13.88 35.65
N ASP A 48 6.74 15.09 35.09
CA ASP A 48 6.83 16.34 35.87
C ASP A 48 5.52 16.65 36.58
N LEU A 49 4.38 16.30 35.96
CA LEU A 49 3.04 16.49 36.53
C LEU A 49 2.49 15.26 37.26
N GLU A 50 3.21 14.14 37.25
CA GLU A 50 2.78 12.81 37.73
C GLU A 50 1.35 12.43 37.26
N LYS A 51 1.01 12.80 36.01
CA LYS A 51 -0.35 12.65 35.46
C LYS A 51 -0.32 12.25 34.00
N MET A 52 -1.40 11.59 33.59
CA MET A 52 -1.65 11.30 32.17
C MET A 52 -1.99 12.59 31.44
N ALA A 53 -1.21 12.89 30.41
CA ALA A 53 -1.42 14.01 29.52
C ALA A 53 -1.79 13.51 28.11
N LEU A 54 -2.73 14.22 27.49
CA LEU A 54 -3.18 13.94 26.13
C LEU A 54 -2.46 14.89 25.17
N ALA A 55 -1.60 14.34 24.32
CA ALA A 55 -1.05 15.04 23.18
C ALA A 55 -1.76 14.59 21.89
N SER A 56 -2.00 15.52 20.97
CA SER A 56 -2.61 15.24 19.68
C SER A 56 -2.01 16.12 18.60
N GLY A 57 -2.00 15.63 17.36
CA GLY A 57 -1.41 16.36 16.24
C GLY A 57 0.08 16.63 16.45
N PHE A 58 0.50 17.88 16.30
CA PHE A 58 1.92 18.25 16.31
C PHE A 58 2.63 18.00 17.63
N THR A 59 1.97 18.18 18.78
CA THR A 59 2.61 17.94 20.09
C THR A 59 2.95 16.46 20.28
N ALA A 60 2.05 15.58 19.84
CA ALA A 60 2.27 14.14 19.87
C ALA A 60 3.42 13.73 18.92
N ILE A 61 3.55 14.41 17.78
CA ILE A 61 4.63 14.16 16.81
C ILE A 61 5.98 14.59 17.39
N GLU A 62 6.05 15.76 18.03
CA GLU A 62 7.29 16.29 18.61
C GLU A 62 7.81 15.38 19.73
N GLN A 63 6.94 14.93 20.63
CA GLN A 63 7.30 13.95 21.65
C GLN A 63 7.85 12.64 21.05
N ARG A 64 7.26 12.17 19.95
CA ARG A 64 7.75 10.98 19.26
C ARG A 64 9.14 11.19 18.65
N LYS A 65 9.48 12.42 18.25
CA LYS A 65 10.83 12.77 17.80
C LYS A 65 11.81 12.75 18.96
N GLU A 66 11.46 13.37 20.08
CA GLU A 66 12.29 13.40 21.30
C GLU A 66 12.58 11.98 21.82
N VAL A 67 11.55 11.13 21.89
CA VAL A 67 11.72 9.73 22.33
C VAL A 67 12.61 8.95 21.37
N ALA A 68 12.46 9.16 20.06
CA ALA A 68 13.29 8.47 19.07
C ALA A 68 14.76 8.94 19.11
N GLU A 69 15.01 10.20 19.44
CA GLU A 69 16.36 10.77 19.56
C GLU A 69 17.18 10.09 20.67
N ILE A 70 16.54 9.66 21.77
CA ILE A 70 17.19 8.92 22.88
C ILE A 70 17.88 7.63 22.38
N PHE A 71 17.29 6.98 21.38
CA PHE A 71 17.75 5.70 20.86
C PHE A 71 18.36 5.80 19.46
N GLU A 72 18.61 7.02 18.97
CA GLU A 72 19.10 7.24 17.62
C GLU A 72 20.51 6.66 17.43
N GLY A 73 20.72 6.01 16.29
CA GLY A 73 22.02 5.46 15.90
C GLY A 73 22.00 3.95 15.71
N LYS A 74 23.19 3.35 15.71
CA LYS A 74 23.33 1.91 15.44
C LYS A 74 22.80 1.10 16.61
N LEU A 75 21.95 0.13 16.31
CA LEU A 75 21.45 -0.82 17.28
C LEU A 75 22.63 -1.61 17.87
N SER A 76 22.77 -1.53 19.19
CA SER A 76 23.83 -2.19 19.96
C SER A 76 23.24 -2.83 21.20
N GLN A 77 23.98 -3.74 21.83
CA GLN A 77 23.56 -4.34 23.09
C GLN A 77 23.36 -3.29 24.21
N ASN A 78 24.14 -2.21 24.20
CA ASN A 78 23.95 -1.09 25.13
C ASN A 78 22.62 -0.37 24.87
N THR A 79 22.29 -0.14 23.60
CA THR A 79 21.00 0.47 23.20
C THR A 79 19.82 -0.37 23.69
N LEU A 80 19.89 -1.70 23.57
CA LEU A 80 18.86 -2.61 24.07
C LEU A 80 18.69 -2.53 25.59
N LEU A 81 19.79 -2.44 26.34
CA LEU A 81 19.73 -2.24 27.79
C LEU A 81 19.08 -0.91 28.15
N THR A 82 19.40 0.17 27.43
CA THR A 82 18.76 1.48 27.63
C THR A 82 17.26 1.44 27.33
N MET A 83 16.83 0.73 26.28
CA MET A 83 15.42 0.53 25.97
C MET A 83 14.70 -0.21 27.11
N GLN A 84 15.30 -1.30 27.58
CA GLN A 84 14.75 -2.10 28.68
C GLN A 84 14.62 -1.25 29.95
N GLU A 85 15.66 -0.50 30.32
CA GLU A 85 15.67 0.36 31.49
C GLU A 85 14.56 1.43 31.43
N LYS A 86 14.40 2.10 30.28
CA LYS A 86 13.37 3.14 30.10
C LYS A 86 11.95 2.58 30.15
N ILE A 87 11.74 1.39 29.58
CA ILE A 87 10.45 0.71 29.64
C ILE A 87 10.13 0.25 31.05
N ASP A 88 11.13 -0.27 31.78
CA ASP A 88 10.93 -0.69 33.18
C ASP A 88 10.73 0.51 34.11
N GLN A 89 11.39 1.64 33.88
CA GLN A 89 11.11 2.91 34.56
C GLN A 89 9.66 3.35 34.33
N ALA A 90 9.16 3.28 33.08
CA ALA A 90 7.78 3.64 32.75
C ALA A 90 6.75 2.70 33.42
N LYS A 91 7.06 1.40 33.48
CA LYS A 91 6.24 0.43 34.22
C LYS A 91 6.24 0.72 35.72
N GLN A 92 7.41 0.99 36.31
CA GLN A 92 7.54 1.29 37.74
C GLN A 92 6.81 2.57 38.14
N ALA A 93 6.89 3.61 37.32
CA ALA A 93 6.21 4.89 37.56
C ALA A 93 4.67 4.79 37.54
N THR A 94 4.13 3.73 36.93
CA THR A 94 2.69 3.48 36.82
C THR A 94 2.18 2.37 37.76
N VAL A 95 3.06 1.83 38.63
CA VAL A 95 2.68 0.82 39.63
C VAL A 95 1.65 1.42 40.60
N GLY A 96 0.45 0.85 40.61
CA GLY A 96 -0.67 1.30 41.45
C GLY A 96 -1.65 2.28 40.78
N GLN A 97 -1.41 2.65 39.52
CA GLN A 97 -2.38 3.38 38.68
C GLN A 97 -3.28 2.42 37.91
N ASP A 98 -4.30 2.95 37.22
CA ASP A 98 -5.21 2.13 36.41
C ASP A 98 -4.50 1.49 35.20
N GLU A 99 -5.06 0.40 34.68
CA GLU A 99 -4.46 -0.37 33.57
C GLU A 99 -4.24 0.48 32.30
N ASN A 100 -5.09 1.47 32.01
CA ASN A 100 -4.91 2.33 30.84
C ASN A 100 -3.73 3.30 31.04
N SER A 101 -3.51 3.73 32.29
CA SER A 101 -2.35 4.55 32.67
C SER A 101 -1.03 3.81 32.45
N ALA A 102 -0.96 2.57 32.93
CA ALA A 102 0.20 1.69 32.72
C ALA A 102 0.43 1.38 31.24
N PHE A 103 -0.64 1.09 30.48
CA PHE A 103 -0.54 0.80 29.05
C PHE A 103 0.02 1.98 28.26
N SER A 104 -0.50 3.19 28.49
CA SER A 104 -0.09 4.34 27.66
C SER A 104 1.33 4.80 27.96
N ALA A 105 1.79 4.70 29.21
CA ALA A 105 3.17 5.00 29.58
C ALA A 105 4.18 4.11 28.84
N VAL A 106 3.85 2.82 28.68
CA VAL A 106 4.66 1.88 27.89
C VAL A 106 4.49 2.12 26.38
N HIS A 107 3.29 2.51 25.94
CA HIS A 107 3.00 2.75 24.52
C HIS A 107 3.83 3.89 23.90
N VAL A 108 4.35 4.82 24.72
CA VAL A 108 5.32 5.84 24.28
C VAL A 108 6.52 5.18 23.58
N TYR A 109 6.99 4.04 24.12
CA TYR A 109 8.12 3.25 23.63
C TYR A 109 7.71 2.05 22.77
N ARG A 110 6.55 2.11 22.09
CA ARG A 110 6.00 0.95 21.35
C ARG A 110 6.97 0.31 20.36
N ASP A 111 7.79 1.11 19.67
CA ASP A 111 8.72 0.60 18.67
C ASP A 111 9.88 -0.13 19.33
N GLN A 112 10.41 0.45 20.42
CA GLN A 112 11.45 -0.15 21.24
C GLN A 112 10.95 -1.43 21.93
N ALA A 113 9.72 -1.42 22.42
CA ALA A 113 9.08 -2.59 23.02
C ALA A 113 8.98 -3.75 22.01
N ALA A 114 8.61 -3.46 20.76
CA ALA A 114 8.54 -4.47 19.70
C ALA A 114 9.91 -5.05 19.32
N ILE A 115 10.93 -4.19 19.26
CA ILE A 115 12.32 -4.62 19.01
C ILE A 115 12.81 -5.53 20.14
N LEU A 116 12.54 -5.15 21.40
CA LEU A 116 12.89 -5.97 22.56
C LEU A 116 12.14 -7.30 22.56
N GLU A 117 10.84 -7.30 22.27
CA GLU A 117 10.03 -8.51 22.18
C GLU A 117 10.59 -9.48 21.12
N TYR A 118 11.01 -8.96 19.96
CA TYR A 118 11.60 -9.79 18.91
C TYR A 118 12.99 -10.33 19.28
N LEU A 119 13.81 -9.53 19.95
CA LEU A 119 15.20 -9.84 20.29
C LEU A 119 15.36 -10.61 21.60
N THR A 120 14.35 -10.67 22.45
CA THR A 120 14.40 -11.39 23.73
C THR A 120 14.03 -12.86 23.53
N ASN A 121 14.90 -13.76 23.99
CA ASN A 121 14.63 -15.19 24.03
C ASN A 121 13.67 -15.54 25.18
N SER A 122 13.09 -16.74 25.14
CA SER A 122 12.21 -17.24 26.21
C SER A 122 12.87 -17.36 27.59
N ASP A 123 14.21 -17.35 27.63
CA ASP A 123 15.02 -17.38 28.86
C ASP A 123 15.38 -15.98 29.39
N GLY A 124 14.94 -14.91 28.72
CA GLY A 124 15.25 -13.52 29.07
C GLY A 124 16.59 -13.01 28.57
N SER A 125 17.36 -13.82 27.84
CA SER A 125 18.60 -13.38 27.19
C SER A 125 18.34 -12.69 25.85
N PHE A 126 19.21 -11.77 25.43
CA PHE A 126 19.12 -11.17 24.10
C PHE A 126 19.74 -12.08 23.02
N LYS A 127 19.03 -12.25 21.90
CA LYS A 127 19.57 -12.84 20.67
C LYS A 127 20.77 -12.04 20.19
N SER A 128 21.75 -12.72 19.59
CA SER A 128 22.79 -11.99 18.88
C SER A 128 22.19 -11.26 17.69
N LEU A 129 22.61 -10.03 17.44
CA LEU A 129 22.10 -9.20 16.33
C LEU A 129 22.28 -9.90 14.97
N GLU A 130 23.34 -10.69 14.83
CA GLU A 130 23.64 -11.48 13.63
C GLU A 130 22.64 -12.63 13.40
N THR A 131 22.13 -13.25 14.47
CA THR A 131 21.11 -14.31 14.36
C THR A 131 19.72 -13.76 14.14
N ALA A 132 19.41 -12.62 14.77
CA ALA A 132 18.12 -11.96 14.61
C ALA A 132 17.98 -11.27 13.24
N TYR A 133 19.05 -10.65 12.74
CA TYR A 133 19.05 -9.92 11.48
C TYR A 133 20.13 -10.42 10.53
N PRO A 134 19.99 -11.65 9.99
CA PRO A 134 21.04 -12.29 9.19
C PRO A 134 21.40 -11.53 7.91
N ASN A 135 20.47 -10.73 7.37
CA ASN A 135 20.68 -9.97 6.14
C ASN A 135 20.99 -8.48 6.39
N SER A 136 20.91 -7.99 7.63
CA SER A 136 21.08 -6.57 7.97
C SER A 136 22.34 -6.37 8.83
N PRO A 137 23.49 -6.04 8.23
CA PRO A 137 24.77 -5.94 8.95
C PRO A 137 24.80 -4.81 9.98
N THR A 138 23.98 -3.77 9.79
CA THR A 138 23.79 -2.69 10.76
C THR A 138 22.35 -2.19 10.72
N VAL A 139 21.62 -2.32 11.82
CA VAL A 139 20.29 -1.70 12.00
C VAL A 139 20.49 -0.30 12.57
N THR A 140 20.00 0.73 11.88
CA THR A 140 20.04 2.11 12.35
C THR A 140 18.66 2.52 12.80
N LEU A 141 18.55 2.94 14.06
CA LEU A 141 17.33 3.42 14.69
C LEU A 141 17.21 4.93 14.60
N GLY A 142 15.99 5.42 14.57
CA GLY A 142 15.67 6.84 14.60
C GLY A 142 14.20 7.07 14.35
N TYR A 143 13.80 8.34 14.26
CA TYR A 143 12.40 8.70 14.02
C TYR A 143 11.94 8.20 12.64
N CYS A 144 10.90 7.36 12.59
CA CYS A 144 10.39 6.79 11.34
C CYS A 144 8.87 6.93 11.12
N ASP A 145 8.14 7.51 12.08
CA ASP A 145 6.66 7.57 12.03
C ASP A 145 6.13 8.19 10.73
N GLY A 146 6.73 9.28 10.24
CA GLY A 146 6.26 9.93 9.00
C GLY A 146 6.26 8.98 7.80
N TRP A 147 7.34 8.20 7.64
CA TRP A 147 7.48 7.25 6.54
C TRP A 147 6.62 6.01 6.73
N ASP A 148 6.54 5.49 7.96
CA ASP A 148 5.70 4.33 8.29
C ASP A 148 4.20 4.63 8.08
N LYS A 149 3.75 5.80 8.56
CA LYS A 149 2.36 6.24 8.36
C LYS A 149 2.06 6.55 6.89
N LEU A 150 3.01 7.09 6.13
CA LEU A 150 2.89 7.29 4.68
C LEU A 150 2.71 5.94 3.95
N LEU A 151 3.59 4.97 4.21
CA LEU A 151 3.52 3.63 3.62
C LEU A 151 2.21 2.91 4.00
N SER A 152 1.77 3.09 5.23
CA SER A 152 0.47 2.59 5.70
C SER A 152 -0.71 3.27 5.00
N GLY A 153 -0.64 4.57 4.75
CA GLY A 153 -1.63 5.31 3.96
C GLY A 153 -1.69 4.83 2.50
N MET A 154 -0.53 4.53 1.90
CA MET A 154 -0.43 3.95 0.57
C MET A 154 -1.08 2.55 0.51
N GLY A 155 -0.82 1.71 1.52
CA GLY A 155 -1.32 0.34 1.60
C GLY A 155 -2.81 0.21 1.93
N SER A 156 -3.46 1.29 2.40
CA SER A 156 -4.84 1.26 2.90
C SER A 156 -5.84 2.02 2.01
N ILE A 157 -6.08 3.31 2.29
CA ILE A 157 -7.10 4.08 1.59
C ILE A 157 -6.73 4.31 0.12
N LEU A 158 -5.45 4.57 -0.15
CA LEU A 158 -4.99 4.88 -1.51
C LEU A 158 -5.13 3.66 -2.43
N SER A 159 -4.74 2.48 -1.97
CA SER A 159 -4.85 1.21 -2.70
C SER A 159 -6.30 0.83 -3.01
N ILE A 160 -7.23 1.02 -2.06
CA ILE A 160 -8.67 0.79 -2.28
C ILE A 160 -9.21 1.81 -3.29
N MET A 161 -8.89 3.10 -3.15
CA MET A 161 -9.36 4.15 -4.05
C MET A 161 -8.88 3.94 -5.48
N ILE A 162 -7.61 3.56 -5.68
CA ILE A 162 -7.10 3.31 -7.04
C ILE A 162 -7.73 2.05 -7.65
N CYS A 163 -8.00 1.01 -6.86
CA CYS A 163 -8.72 -0.18 -7.32
C CYS A 163 -10.15 0.17 -7.78
N LEU A 164 -10.88 0.97 -7.00
CA LEU A 164 -12.20 1.48 -7.39
C LEU A 164 -12.13 2.32 -8.67
N ILE A 165 -11.10 3.16 -8.81
CA ILE A 165 -10.88 3.94 -10.03
C ILE A 165 -10.69 3.04 -11.23
N VAL A 166 -9.82 2.03 -11.13
CA VAL A 166 -9.58 1.04 -12.18
C VAL A 166 -10.90 0.39 -12.60
N VAL A 167 -11.64 -0.17 -11.64
CA VAL A 167 -12.86 -0.93 -11.96
C VAL A 167 -13.95 -0.01 -12.52
N ILE A 168 -14.32 1.06 -11.82
CA ILE A 168 -15.45 1.92 -12.22
C ILE A 168 -15.15 2.67 -13.52
N THR A 169 -13.92 3.15 -13.71
CA THR A 169 -13.58 3.97 -14.88
C THR A 169 -13.34 3.13 -16.13
N LEU A 170 -12.79 1.92 -15.98
CA LEU A 170 -12.37 1.10 -17.11
C LEU A 170 -13.40 0.06 -17.54
N SER A 171 -14.30 -0.38 -16.66
CA SER A 171 -15.38 -1.32 -17.03
C SER A 171 -16.22 -0.85 -18.23
N PRO A 172 -16.56 0.44 -18.44
CA PRO A 172 -17.27 0.91 -19.62
C PRO A 172 -16.40 1.18 -20.86
N VAL A 173 -15.09 0.91 -20.86
CA VAL A 173 -14.20 1.31 -22.00
C VAL A 173 -14.55 0.61 -23.31
N PHE A 174 -14.90 -0.67 -23.27
CA PHE A 174 -15.35 -1.44 -24.43
C PHE A 174 -16.85 -1.78 -24.35
N SER A 175 -17.31 -2.21 -23.18
CA SER A 175 -18.70 -2.67 -22.97
C SER A 175 -19.77 -1.60 -23.25
N GLU A 176 -19.45 -0.31 -23.05
CA GLU A 176 -20.37 0.79 -23.38
C GLU A 176 -20.57 0.92 -24.90
N GLU A 177 -19.54 0.63 -25.67
CA GLU A 177 -19.59 0.71 -27.14
C GLU A 177 -20.48 -0.40 -27.71
N TYR A 178 -20.47 -1.57 -27.06
CA TYR A 178 -21.36 -2.70 -27.36
C TYR A 178 -22.81 -2.40 -26.94
N ALA A 179 -23.02 -1.85 -25.75
CA ALA A 179 -24.35 -1.50 -25.26
C ALA A 179 -25.04 -0.40 -26.09
N LEU A 180 -24.26 0.49 -26.70
CA LEU A 180 -24.76 1.55 -27.59
C LEU A 180 -24.79 1.15 -29.07
N HIS A 181 -24.45 -0.10 -29.41
CA HIS A 181 -24.36 -0.61 -30.80
C HIS A 181 -23.46 0.22 -31.73
N THR A 182 -22.50 0.93 -31.14
CA THR A 182 -21.52 1.75 -31.89
C THR A 182 -20.32 0.95 -32.38
N ASP A 183 -20.18 -0.28 -31.91
CA ASP A 183 -19.11 -1.21 -32.26
C ASP A 183 -19.10 -1.58 -33.75
N SER A 184 -20.26 -1.65 -34.39
CA SER A 184 -20.42 -1.83 -35.84
C SER A 184 -19.68 -0.76 -36.66
N ILE A 185 -19.84 0.51 -36.28
CA ILE A 185 -19.20 1.67 -36.91
C ILE A 185 -17.71 1.71 -36.55
N ILE A 186 -17.38 1.46 -35.29
CA ILE A 186 -15.99 1.50 -34.82
C ILE A 186 -15.15 0.41 -35.49
N TYR A 187 -15.66 -0.83 -35.56
CA TYR A 187 -14.91 -1.96 -36.08
C TYR A 187 -14.92 -2.08 -37.61
N SER A 188 -15.80 -1.37 -38.32
CA SER A 188 -15.71 -1.20 -39.77
C SER A 188 -14.64 -0.17 -40.18
N ALA A 189 -14.20 0.70 -39.27
CA ALA A 189 -13.11 1.63 -39.53
C ALA A 189 -11.75 0.93 -39.69
N ARG A 190 -10.90 1.43 -40.61
CA ARG A 190 -9.59 0.86 -40.99
C ARG A 190 -8.68 0.47 -39.81
N TYR A 191 -8.78 1.18 -38.67
CA TYR A 191 -7.95 0.97 -37.49
C TYR A 191 -8.72 0.56 -36.22
N GLY A 192 -10.03 0.32 -36.31
CA GLY A 192 -10.89 0.02 -35.16
C GLY A 192 -10.50 -1.26 -34.42
N ARG A 193 -10.25 -2.36 -35.15
CA ARG A 193 -9.88 -3.66 -34.56
C ARG A 193 -8.39 -3.80 -34.17
N THR A 194 -7.58 -2.78 -34.43
CA THR A 194 -6.12 -2.87 -34.27
C THR A 194 -5.57 -1.73 -33.43
N LYS A 195 -5.32 -0.56 -34.04
CA LYS A 195 -4.66 0.57 -33.36
C LYS A 195 -5.57 1.21 -32.31
N LEU A 196 -6.89 1.18 -32.49
CA LEU A 196 -7.81 1.75 -31.51
C LEU A 196 -7.81 0.94 -30.21
N THR A 197 -7.89 -0.40 -30.25
CA THR A 197 -7.77 -1.26 -29.06
C THR A 197 -6.48 -0.98 -28.29
N THR A 198 -5.34 -0.86 -28.97
CA THR A 198 -4.08 -0.51 -28.31
C THR A 198 -4.08 0.92 -27.77
N SER A 199 -4.73 1.87 -28.46
CA SER A 199 -4.87 3.25 -27.99
C SER A 199 -5.72 3.34 -26.73
N LYS A 200 -6.81 2.55 -26.63
CA LYS A 200 -7.65 2.42 -25.42
C LYS A 200 -6.85 1.90 -24.23
N ILE A 201 -6.05 0.86 -24.43
CA ILE A 201 -5.20 0.29 -23.36
C ILE A 201 -4.17 1.32 -22.88
N ILE A 202 -3.47 2.00 -23.80
CA ILE A 202 -2.49 3.03 -23.43
C ILE A 202 -3.17 4.20 -22.72
N ALA A 203 -4.29 4.69 -23.23
CA ALA A 203 -5.05 5.78 -22.61
C ALA A 203 -5.55 5.41 -21.21
N ALA A 204 -6.05 4.19 -21.01
CA ALA A 204 -6.46 3.70 -19.70
C ALA A 204 -5.29 3.65 -18.72
N LEU A 205 -4.14 3.13 -19.15
CA LEU A 205 -2.93 3.11 -18.32
C LEU A 205 -2.46 4.52 -17.96
N GLU A 206 -2.44 5.46 -18.91
CA GLU A 206 -2.10 6.87 -18.64
C GLU A 206 -3.01 7.50 -17.59
N VAL A 207 -4.33 7.29 -17.70
CA VAL A 207 -5.31 7.86 -16.75
C VAL A 207 -5.12 7.28 -15.36
N VAL A 208 -5.00 5.96 -15.24
CA VAL A 208 -4.92 5.30 -13.93
C VAL A 208 -3.57 5.58 -13.27
N ILE A 209 -2.45 5.45 -14.00
CA ILE A 209 -1.11 5.76 -13.45
C ILE A 209 -1.02 7.24 -13.08
N GLY A 210 -1.51 8.14 -13.94
CA GLY A 210 -1.55 9.57 -13.63
C GLY A 210 -2.35 9.87 -12.36
N THR A 211 -3.50 9.21 -12.18
CA THR A 211 -4.33 9.37 -10.98
C THR A 211 -3.62 8.84 -9.73
N TYR A 212 -2.98 7.67 -9.82
CA TYR A 212 -2.18 7.12 -8.73
C TYR A 212 -1.05 8.06 -8.32
N LEU A 213 -0.31 8.62 -9.28
CA LEU A 213 0.78 9.55 -9.00
C LEU A 213 0.27 10.85 -8.34
N LEU A 214 -0.91 11.35 -8.73
CA LEU A 214 -1.54 12.50 -8.07
C LEU A 214 -1.93 12.18 -6.63
N TYR A 215 -2.49 11.00 -6.36
CA TYR A 215 -2.80 10.57 -5.00
C TYR A 215 -1.56 10.33 -4.16
N LEU A 216 -0.52 9.74 -4.73
CA LEU A 216 0.78 9.54 -4.09
C LEU A 216 1.40 10.89 -3.71
N LEU A 217 1.37 11.87 -4.62
CA LEU A 217 1.87 13.22 -4.36
C LEU A 217 1.07 13.91 -3.25
N LEU A 218 -0.26 13.83 -3.29
CA LEU A 218 -1.12 14.35 -2.22
C LEU A 218 -0.77 13.72 -0.87
N ASN A 219 -0.59 12.40 -0.83
CA ASN A 219 -0.19 11.68 0.36
C ASN A 219 1.17 12.18 0.85
N LEU A 220 2.19 12.22 -0.01
CA LEU A 220 3.53 12.69 0.32
C LEU A 220 3.53 14.12 0.89
N VAL A 221 2.72 15.02 0.34
CA VAL A 221 2.57 16.39 0.86
C VAL A 221 1.93 16.39 2.24
N LEU A 222 0.83 15.64 2.46
CA LEU A 222 0.15 15.57 3.75
C LEU A 222 1.09 15.07 4.85
N TYR A 223 1.72 13.91 4.66
CA TYR A 223 2.61 13.33 5.67
C TYR A 223 3.93 14.09 5.80
N GLY A 224 4.49 14.57 4.69
CA GLY A 224 5.73 15.35 4.68
C GLY A 224 5.60 16.68 5.41
N CYS A 225 4.45 17.37 5.27
CA CYS A 225 4.19 18.63 5.97
C CYS A 225 3.90 18.45 7.46
N THR A 226 3.34 17.31 7.90
CA THR A 226 2.98 17.12 9.32
C THR A 226 4.04 16.41 10.14
N TYR A 227 4.63 15.34 9.62
CA TYR A 227 5.63 14.54 10.34
C TYR A 227 7.06 14.97 10.01
N GLY A 228 7.26 15.59 8.84
CA GLY A 228 8.58 15.90 8.28
C GLY A 228 9.13 14.73 7.44
N LEU A 229 10.21 15.02 6.70
CA LEU A 229 10.89 14.05 5.82
C LEU A 229 12.14 13.42 6.46
N GLN A 230 12.37 13.68 7.75
CA GLN A 230 13.43 13.04 8.52
C GLN A 230 13.17 11.52 8.62
N GLY A 231 14.21 10.72 8.92
CA GLY A 231 14.06 9.27 9.04
C GLY A 231 14.17 8.46 7.75
N TRP A 232 14.44 9.10 6.61
CA TRP A 232 14.51 8.43 5.31
C TRP A 232 15.61 7.35 5.23
N ASN A 233 16.70 7.52 5.98
CA ASN A 233 17.85 6.61 6.03
C ASN A 233 17.81 5.63 7.22
N VAL A 234 16.73 5.66 8.01
CA VAL A 234 16.52 4.74 9.14
C VAL A 234 16.13 3.37 8.59
N SER A 235 16.59 2.31 9.27
CA SER A 235 16.26 0.93 8.91
C SER A 235 14.79 0.64 9.21
N ILE A 236 14.12 -0.14 8.36
CA ILE A 236 12.68 -0.42 8.53
C ILE A 236 12.35 -1.07 9.89
N GLN A 237 13.28 -1.84 10.46
CA GLN A 237 13.18 -2.51 11.75
C GLN A 237 12.95 -1.55 12.92
N SER A 238 13.19 -0.25 12.72
CA SER A 238 12.96 0.78 13.73
C SER A 238 11.47 1.03 14.01
N SER A 239 10.54 0.53 13.19
CA SER A 239 9.09 0.63 13.44
C SER A 239 8.53 -0.67 14.02
N LEU A 240 7.56 -0.53 14.93
CA LEU A 240 6.72 -1.60 15.47
C LEU A 240 6.25 -2.61 14.41
N HIS A 241 5.84 -2.13 13.22
CA HIS A 241 5.27 -3.00 12.18
C HIS A 241 6.29 -3.88 11.47
N TYR A 242 7.57 -3.55 11.55
CA TYR A 242 8.64 -4.22 10.80
C TYR A 242 9.78 -4.67 11.71
N ALA A 243 9.59 -4.68 13.04
CA ALA A 243 10.63 -5.05 14.00
C ALA A 243 11.20 -6.47 13.76
N SER A 244 10.35 -7.39 13.30
CA SER A 244 10.71 -8.76 12.91
C SER A 244 11.29 -8.89 11.49
N SER A 245 11.30 -7.81 10.72
CA SER A 245 11.66 -7.84 9.31
C SER A 245 13.16 -8.10 9.12
N ILE A 246 13.47 -9.10 8.29
CA ILE A 246 14.85 -9.43 7.93
C ILE A 246 15.32 -8.74 6.64
N TYR A 247 14.55 -7.79 6.09
CA TYR A 247 14.98 -7.02 4.93
C TYR A 247 15.95 -5.91 5.34
N ASN A 248 17.12 -5.86 4.70
CA ASN A 248 18.08 -4.78 4.87
C ASN A 248 17.73 -3.60 3.96
N LEU A 249 16.68 -2.86 4.36
CA LEU A 249 16.17 -1.71 3.62
C LEU A 249 16.05 -0.51 4.55
N THR A 250 16.26 0.67 3.96
CA THR A 250 15.86 1.94 4.56
C THR A 250 14.41 2.25 4.21
N PHE A 251 13.76 3.14 4.96
CA PHE A 251 12.41 3.61 4.64
C PHE A 251 12.31 4.22 3.24
N LEU A 252 13.33 4.96 2.79
CA LEU A 252 13.34 5.52 1.44
C LEU A 252 13.41 4.44 0.36
N GLN A 253 14.24 3.41 0.55
CA GLN A 253 14.32 2.28 -0.38
C GLN A 253 13.00 1.50 -0.41
N MET A 254 12.41 1.23 0.75
CA MET A 254 11.09 0.60 0.85
C MET A 254 10.03 1.42 0.11
N PHE A 255 10.02 2.74 0.26
CA PHE A 255 9.12 3.63 -0.48
C PHE A 255 9.24 3.46 -2.01
N PHE A 256 10.45 3.50 -2.56
CA PHE A 256 10.63 3.33 -4.01
C PHE A 256 10.21 1.94 -4.50
N ILE A 257 10.55 0.88 -3.76
CA ILE A 257 10.15 -0.48 -4.11
C ILE A 257 8.61 -0.60 -4.06
N SER A 258 7.98 -0.05 -3.03
CA SER A 258 6.53 0.01 -2.89
C SER A 258 5.85 0.74 -4.06
N VAL A 259 6.39 1.88 -4.50
CA VAL A 259 5.87 2.59 -5.68
C VAL A 259 5.97 1.75 -6.95
N ILE A 260 7.09 1.05 -7.15
CA ILE A 260 7.27 0.15 -8.30
C ILE A 260 6.26 -1.01 -8.25
N LEU A 261 6.11 -1.67 -7.10
CA LEU A 261 5.15 -2.76 -6.91
C LEU A 261 3.71 -2.28 -7.17
N ASN A 262 3.34 -1.12 -6.62
CA ASN A 262 2.02 -0.52 -6.84
C ASN A 262 1.76 -0.28 -8.32
N ILE A 263 2.73 0.26 -9.07
CA ILE A 263 2.58 0.50 -10.52
C ILE A 263 2.34 -0.83 -11.25
N PHE A 264 3.12 -1.89 -10.96
CA PHE A 264 2.91 -3.19 -11.59
C PHE A 264 1.54 -3.79 -11.23
N GLY A 265 1.12 -3.69 -9.96
CA GLY A 265 -0.22 -4.12 -9.51
C GLY A 265 -1.34 -3.38 -10.23
N ILE A 266 -1.21 -2.05 -10.37
CA ILE A 266 -2.16 -1.19 -11.08
C ILE A 266 -2.24 -1.54 -12.57
N VAL A 267 -1.11 -1.76 -13.23
CA VAL A 267 -1.05 -2.16 -14.65
C VAL A 267 -1.73 -3.52 -14.84
N ALA A 268 -1.46 -4.48 -13.95
CA ALA A 268 -2.09 -5.79 -13.98
C ALA A 268 -3.61 -5.70 -13.81
N LEU A 269 -4.10 -5.01 -12.76
CA LEU A 269 -5.53 -4.77 -12.55
C LEU A 269 -6.18 -4.08 -13.76
N THR A 270 -5.53 -3.05 -14.31
CA THR A 270 -6.00 -2.33 -15.50
C THR A 270 -6.17 -3.27 -16.69
N THR A 271 -5.18 -4.13 -16.97
CA THR A 271 -5.30 -5.08 -18.09
C THR A 271 -6.38 -6.14 -17.88
N ILE A 272 -6.57 -6.60 -16.65
CA ILE A 272 -7.65 -7.54 -16.29
C ILE A 272 -9.02 -6.88 -16.49
N THR A 273 -9.21 -5.67 -15.96
CA THR A 273 -10.48 -4.94 -16.10
C THR A 273 -10.80 -4.61 -17.56
N LEU A 274 -9.81 -4.23 -18.36
CA LEU A 274 -10.01 -3.98 -19.79
C LEU A 274 -10.36 -5.26 -20.56
N PHE A 275 -9.76 -6.40 -20.20
CA PHE A 275 -10.13 -7.69 -20.75
C PHE A 275 -11.59 -8.03 -20.43
N LEU A 276 -12.01 -7.89 -19.17
CA LEU A 276 -13.40 -8.12 -18.77
C LEU A 276 -14.36 -7.16 -19.47
N SER A 277 -13.99 -5.88 -19.59
CA SER A 277 -14.75 -4.88 -20.36
C SER A 277 -14.92 -5.29 -21.82
N ALA A 278 -13.87 -5.84 -22.45
CA ALA A 278 -13.92 -6.28 -23.85
C ALA A 278 -14.73 -7.57 -24.06
N GLN A 279 -14.87 -8.41 -23.02
CA GLN A 279 -15.61 -9.67 -23.06
C GLN A 279 -17.11 -9.49 -22.81
N MET A 280 -17.49 -8.48 -22.02
CA MET A 280 -18.87 -8.30 -21.54
C MET A 280 -19.65 -7.31 -22.41
N SER A 281 -20.93 -7.62 -22.67
CA SER A 281 -21.80 -6.82 -23.54
C SER A 281 -22.42 -5.57 -22.87
N SER A 282 -22.35 -5.45 -21.54
CA SER A 282 -22.92 -4.34 -20.78
C SER A 282 -21.91 -3.75 -19.79
N PRO A 283 -21.85 -2.41 -19.63
CA PRO A 283 -21.04 -1.76 -18.60
C PRO A 283 -21.30 -2.26 -17.19
N VAL A 284 -22.57 -2.56 -16.87
CA VAL A 284 -22.96 -2.99 -15.51
C VAL A 284 -22.43 -4.39 -15.22
N THR A 285 -22.53 -5.31 -16.19
CA THR A 285 -21.99 -6.67 -16.00
C THR A 285 -20.46 -6.65 -15.95
N ALA A 286 -19.81 -5.86 -16.82
CA ALA A 286 -18.37 -5.65 -16.77
C ALA A 286 -17.91 -5.11 -15.41
N LEU A 287 -18.66 -4.16 -14.84
CA LEU A 287 -18.39 -3.56 -13.54
C LEU A 287 -18.49 -4.59 -12.41
N ILE A 288 -19.64 -5.27 -12.31
CA ILE A 288 -19.88 -6.25 -11.23
C ILE A 288 -18.83 -7.37 -11.27
N THR A 289 -18.56 -7.93 -12.45
CA THR A 289 -17.56 -8.99 -12.61
C THR A 289 -16.15 -8.49 -12.28
N SER A 290 -15.79 -7.27 -12.68
CA SER A 290 -14.49 -6.68 -12.34
C SER A 290 -14.35 -6.42 -10.85
N CYS A 291 -15.40 -5.93 -10.18
CA CYS A 291 -15.43 -5.78 -8.72
C CYS A 291 -15.21 -7.12 -8.03
N VAL A 292 -15.97 -8.14 -8.41
CA VAL A 292 -15.83 -9.49 -7.82
C VAL A 292 -14.40 -9.97 -8.01
N ILE A 293 -13.86 -10.00 -9.23
CA ILE A 293 -12.51 -10.54 -9.48
C ILE A 293 -11.42 -9.74 -8.77
N CYS A 294 -11.50 -8.41 -8.72
CA CYS A 294 -10.46 -7.59 -8.11
C CYS A 294 -10.51 -7.59 -6.58
N PHE A 295 -11.70 -7.63 -5.97
CA PHE A 295 -11.88 -7.58 -4.51
C PHE A 295 -12.03 -8.96 -3.85
N LEU A 296 -12.29 -10.03 -4.61
CA LEU A 296 -12.37 -11.40 -4.06
C LEU A 296 -11.15 -11.74 -3.18
N PRO A 297 -9.89 -11.47 -3.60
CA PRO A 297 -8.73 -11.80 -2.78
C PRO A 297 -8.68 -11.02 -1.47
N VAL A 298 -9.36 -9.88 -1.35
CA VAL A 298 -9.36 -9.06 -0.13
C VAL A 298 -10.46 -9.51 0.84
N VAL A 299 -11.58 -10.01 0.32
CA VAL A 299 -12.73 -10.43 1.14
C VAL A 299 -12.50 -11.78 1.81
N PHE A 300 -11.77 -12.67 1.16
CA PHE A 300 -11.47 -14.00 1.70
C PHE A 300 -10.10 -14.01 2.38
N ASP A 301 -10.08 -14.20 3.69
CA ASP A 301 -8.85 -14.50 4.43
C ASP A 301 -8.65 -16.02 4.46
N PHE A 302 -7.85 -16.52 3.53
CA PHE A 302 -7.46 -17.93 3.54
C PHE A 302 -6.37 -18.12 4.61
N ASN A 303 -6.80 -18.22 5.87
CA ASN A 303 -5.95 -18.60 7.00
C ASN A 303 -5.20 -19.93 6.75
N ASP A 304 -4.33 -20.32 7.69
CA ASP A 304 -3.51 -21.55 7.69
C ASP A 304 -4.24 -22.86 7.31
N SER A 305 -5.58 -22.86 7.32
CA SER A 305 -6.42 -23.94 6.83
C SER A 305 -6.15 -24.32 5.37
N LEU A 306 -5.76 -23.36 4.50
CA LEU A 306 -5.56 -23.58 3.06
C LEU A 306 -4.29 -22.86 2.55
N PRO A 307 -3.08 -23.39 2.86
CA PRO A 307 -1.81 -22.71 2.59
C PRO A 307 -1.52 -22.46 1.10
N VAL A 308 -2.12 -23.25 0.19
CA VAL A 308 -2.00 -23.00 -1.25
C VAL A 308 -2.81 -21.78 -1.68
N LEU A 309 -4.02 -21.62 -1.17
CA LEU A 309 -4.89 -20.48 -1.51
C LEU A 309 -4.35 -19.18 -0.91
N GLN A 310 -3.82 -19.23 0.30
CA GLN A 310 -3.12 -18.11 0.93
C GLN A 310 -1.96 -17.62 0.04
N LYS A 311 -1.10 -18.54 -0.40
CA LYS A 311 0.01 -18.20 -1.30
C LYS A 311 -0.46 -17.62 -2.64
N MET A 312 -1.59 -18.09 -3.17
CA MET A 312 -2.19 -17.54 -4.39
C MET A 312 -2.80 -16.14 -4.19
N GLN A 313 -3.38 -15.90 -3.01
CA GLN A 313 -3.93 -14.61 -2.61
C GLN A 313 -2.81 -13.58 -2.45
N GLU A 314 -1.75 -13.92 -1.72
CA GLU A 314 -0.60 -13.05 -1.43
C GLU A 314 0.19 -12.59 -2.66
N ILE A 315 0.01 -13.24 -3.81
CA ILE A 315 0.66 -12.88 -5.09
C ILE A 315 -0.27 -12.16 -6.06
N CYS A 316 -1.54 -11.99 -5.71
CA CYS A 316 -2.52 -11.30 -6.54
C CYS A 316 -2.16 -9.82 -6.74
N PRO A 317 -2.53 -9.23 -7.89
CA PRO A 317 -2.25 -7.83 -8.20
C PRO A 317 -2.66 -6.84 -7.11
N ILE A 318 -3.81 -7.09 -6.45
CA ILE A 318 -4.35 -6.20 -5.41
C ILE A 318 -3.46 -6.16 -4.15
N PHE A 319 -2.80 -7.27 -3.81
CA PHE A 319 -1.88 -7.34 -2.68
C PHE A 319 -0.55 -6.65 -2.97
N MET A 320 -0.17 -6.46 -4.25
CA MET A 320 0.97 -5.60 -4.59
C MET A 320 0.77 -4.16 -4.14
N LEU A 321 -0.49 -3.72 -4.00
CA LEU A 321 -0.80 -2.40 -3.48
C LEU A 321 -0.74 -2.31 -1.94
N HIS A 322 -0.65 -3.43 -1.24
CA HIS A 322 -0.62 -3.51 0.22
C HIS A 322 0.79 -3.84 0.73
N THR A 323 1.70 -2.87 0.62
CA THR A 323 3.13 -3.07 0.85
C THR A 323 3.51 -3.40 2.29
N ASN A 324 2.70 -2.98 3.28
CA ASN A 324 3.00 -3.24 4.69
C ASN A 324 3.13 -4.74 5.00
N GLY A 325 2.20 -5.56 4.51
CA GLY A 325 2.24 -7.01 4.72
C GLY A 325 3.33 -7.75 3.94
N ILE A 326 3.95 -7.10 2.93
CA ILE A 326 5.02 -7.71 2.11
C ILE A 326 6.38 -7.63 2.82
N PHE A 327 6.59 -6.55 3.58
CA PHE A 327 7.87 -6.27 4.23
C PHE A 327 7.88 -6.59 5.72
N SER A 328 6.73 -6.86 6.35
CA SER A 328 6.67 -7.31 7.75
C SER A 328 7.43 -8.62 7.95
N ASP A 329 7.17 -9.60 7.09
CA ASP A 329 7.80 -10.92 7.15
C ASP A 329 8.39 -11.29 5.79
N MET A 330 9.63 -11.80 5.79
CA MET A 330 10.25 -12.27 4.56
C MET A 330 9.70 -13.64 4.17
N LYS A 331 8.75 -13.65 3.24
CA LYS A 331 8.22 -14.87 2.62
C LYS A 331 9.00 -15.19 1.35
N THR A 332 9.28 -16.48 1.17
CA THR A 332 10.01 -16.99 0.00
C THR A 332 9.09 -17.90 -0.82
N TYR A 333 9.01 -17.66 -2.12
CA TYR A 333 8.24 -18.44 -3.08
C TYR A 333 9.19 -18.98 -4.14
N PHE A 334 9.28 -20.31 -4.26
CA PHE A 334 10.17 -20.98 -5.22
C PHE A 334 11.64 -20.51 -5.15
N GLY A 335 12.14 -20.24 -3.94
CA GLY A 335 13.52 -19.78 -3.72
C GLY A 335 13.76 -18.28 -4.00
N MET A 336 12.72 -17.52 -4.37
CA MET A 336 12.79 -16.07 -4.57
C MET A 336 12.02 -15.32 -3.47
N SER A 337 12.42 -14.09 -3.17
CA SER A 337 11.67 -13.22 -2.26
C SER A 337 10.29 -12.88 -2.84
N GLN A 338 9.31 -12.71 -1.94
CA GLN A 338 7.93 -12.38 -2.32
C GLN A 338 7.81 -11.22 -3.32
N PRO A 339 8.47 -10.05 -3.13
CA PRO A 339 8.37 -8.94 -4.08
C PRO A 339 8.78 -9.31 -5.51
N VAL A 340 9.86 -10.08 -5.65
CA VAL A 340 10.40 -10.48 -6.96
C VAL A 340 9.43 -11.43 -7.65
N PHE A 341 8.91 -12.41 -6.92
CA PHE A 341 7.95 -13.36 -7.47
C PHE A 341 6.65 -12.68 -7.90
N MET A 342 6.15 -11.72 -7.11
CA MET A 342 4.96 -10.93 -7.45
C MET A 342 5.16 -10.17 -8.77
N ILE A 343 6.32 -9.54 -8.98
CA ILE A 343 6.62 -8.82 -10.24
C ILE A 343 6.58 -9.79 -11.43
N ILE A 344 7.29 -10.92 -11.35
CA ILE A 344 7.37 -11.90 -12.45
C ILE A 344 5.96 -12.39 -12.84
N LEU A 345 5.18 -12.80 -11.85
CA LEU A 345 3.83 -13.31 -12.08
C LEU A 345 2.91 -12.25 -12.68
N ASN A 346 2.91 -11.04 -12.14
CA ASN A 346 2.04 -9.97 -12.61
C ASN A 346 2.43 -9.45 -14.00
N VAL A 347 3.73 -9.43 -14.35
CA VAL A 347 4.18 -9.17 -15.73
C VAL A 347 3.66 -10.25 -16.68
N GLY A 348 3.66 -11.52 -16.26
CA GLY A 348 3.03 -12.62 -17.00
C GLY A 348 1.53 -12.39 -17.22
N LEU A 349 0.79 -12.04 -16.17
CA LEU A 349 -0.65 -11.72 -16.26
C LEU A 349 -0.92 -10.54 -17.20
N ILE A 350 -0.14 -9.46 -17.10
CA ILE A 350 -0.24 -8.29 -17.97
C ILE A 350 -0.12 -8.71 -19.44
N PHE A 351 0.89 -9.52 -19.78
CA PHE A 351 1.08 -9.99 -21.16
C PHE A 351 -0.07 -10.86 -21.65
N VAL A 352 -0.54 -11.79 -20.81
CA VAL A 352 -1.65 -12.70 -21.13
C VAL A 352 -2.94 -11.89 -21.38
N PHE A 353 -3.35 -11.04 -20.43
CA PHE A 353 -4.59 -10.27 -20.56
C PHE A 353 -4.53 -9.22 -21.66
N TYR A 354 -3.37 -8.62 -21.90
CA TYR A 354 -3.15 -7.75 -23.07
C TYR A 354 -3.39 -8.51 -24.39
N ARG A 355 -2.83 -9.72 -24.52
CA ARG A 355 -3.02 -10.57 -25.71
C ARG A 355 -4.47 -11.02 -25.86
N LEU A 356 -5.11 -11.44 -24.78
CA LEU A 356 -6.52 -11.86 -24.78
C LEU A 356 -7.45 -10.71 -25.20
N THR A 357 -7.26 -9.52 -24.64
CA THR A 357 -8.04 -8.31 -25.02
C THR A 357 -7.92 -8.03 -26.52
N LYS A 358 -6.71 -8.07 -27.08
CA LYS A 358 -6.50 -7.85 -28.52
C LYS A 358 -7.12 -8.96 -29.38
N ASN A 359 -7.12 -10.20 -28.90
CA ASN A 359 -7.70 -11.32 -29.63
C ASN A 359 -9.22 -11.22 -29.67
N ILE A 360 -9.86 -10.83 -28.57
CA ILE A 360 -11.32 -10.60 -28.51
C ILE A 360 -11.70 -9.48 -29.48
N SER A 361 -11.08 -8.30 -29.39
CA SER A 361 -11.42 -7.17 -30.29
C SER A 361 -11.20 -7.50 -31.78
N LYS A 362 -10.24 -8.38 -32.11
CA LYS A 362 -10.02 -8.81 -33.50
C LYS A 362 -11.09 -9.78 -34.00
N LYS A 363 -11.53 -10.70 -33.14
CA LYS A 363 -12.50 -11.76 -33.46
C LYS A 363 -13.95 -11.34 -33.26
N HIS A 364 -14.20 -10.17 -32.68
CA HIS A 364 -15.54 -9.66 -32.41
C HIS A 364 -16.37 -9.64 -33.70
N GLN A 365 -17.45 -10.42 -33.69
CA GLN A 365 -18.45 -10.43 -34.74
C GLN A 365 -19.52 -9.41 -34.38
N VAL A 366 -19.73 -8.44 -35.26
CA VAL A 366 -20.79 -7.46 -35.11
C VAL A 366 -22.09 -8.17 -35.47
N THR A 367 -22.90 -8.50 -34.46
CA THR A 367 -24.27 -8.96 -34.67
C THR A 367 -25.13 -7.72 -34.92
N GLY A 368 -25.68 -7.63 -36.13
CA GLY A 368 -26.51 -6.51 -36.59
C GLY A 368 -27.92 -6.51 -36.07
#